data_AF-A0A844EF95-F1
#
_entry.id   AF-A0A844EF95-F1
#
_cell.length_a   1.000
_cell.length_b   1.000
_cell.length_c   1.000
_cell.angle_alpha   90.00
_cell.angle_beta   90.00
_cell.angle_gamma   90.00
#
_symmetry.space_group_name_H-M   'P 1'
#
loop_
_entity.id
_entity.type
_entity.pdbx_description
1 polymer ?
#
loop_
_entity_poly.entity_id
_entity_poly.type
_entity_poly.pdbx_seq_one_letter_code
_entity_poly.pdbx_strand_id
1 'polypeptide(L)'
;MKDSSDRSAEKLNARKSRKIVGISLFLAFFLLFAFLGTRLLVIAVGKNVKNVNLNDRAEKLYTQTQTLKARRGSIYDANGNPIAEDTSTYSLYAVLDKSQRSLTGKPLYVVNKNKTASVLAKYLPITKKKALKILSP
;
A
#
# COMPACT_ATOMS: atom_id res chain seq x y z
N MET A 1 -69.00 6.88 14.19
CA MET A 1 -68.00 7.96 14.32
C MET A 1 -67.01 7.52 15.39
N LYS A 2 -65.75 7.22 15.05
CA LYS A 2 -64.77 6.65 16.00
C LYS A 2 -64.39 7.71 17.04
N ASP A 3 -64.52 7.39 18.33
CA ASP A 3 -64.35 8.35 19.42
C ASP A 3 -62.92 8.92 19.44
N SER A 4 -62.78 10.15 19.94
CA SER A 4 -61.51 10.88 20.02
C SER A 4 -60.46 10.16 20.89
N SER A 5 -60.92 9.40 21.88
CA SER A 5 -60.12 8.54 22.76
C SER A 5 -59.46 7.37 22.00
N ASP A 6 -60.22 6.65 21.18
CA ASP A 6 -59.74 5.53 20.38
C ASP A 6 -58.68 5.95 19.34
N ARG A 7 -58.89 7.10 18.69
CA ARG A 7 -57.91 7.66 17.74
C ARG A 7 -56.59 8.05 18.41
N SER A 8 -56.64 8.44 19.68
CA SER A 8 -55.46 8.81 20.46
C SER A 8 -54.67 7.57 20.89
N ALA A 9 -55.35 6.52 21.35
CA ALA A 9 -54.74 5.24 21.70
C ALA A 9 -54.09 4.54 20.49
N GLU A 10 -54.75 4.55 19.33
CA GLU A 10 -54.22 3.96 18.09
C GLU A 10 -52.93 4.67 17.63
N LYS A 11 -52.88 6.01 17.70
CA LYS A 11 -51.68 6.80 17.38
C LYS A 11 -50.51 6.52 18.34
N LEU A 12 -50.78 6.33 19.64
CA LEU A 12 -49.75 6.00 20.63
C LEU A 12 -49.15 4.61 20.38
N ASN A 13 -49.99 3.62 20.07
CA ASN A 13 -49.55 2.26 19.74
C ASN A 13 -48.74 2.24 18.43
N ALA A 14 -49.20 2.95 17.40
CA ALA A 14 -48.46 3.10 16.15
C ALA A 14 -47.12 3.85 16.33
N ARG A 15 -47.03 4.79 17.27
CA ARG A 15 -45.75 5.49 17.60
C ARG A 15 -44.81 4.58 18.39
N LYS A 16 -45.34 3.76 19.30
CA LYS A 16 -44.57 2.80 20.10
C LYS A 16 -44.01 1.67 19.24
N SER A 17 -44.81 1.10 18.33
CA SER A 17 -44.35 0.05 17.40
C SER A 17 -43.27 0.56 16.45
N ARG A 18 -43.43 1.76 15.88
CA ARG A 18 -42.40 2.41 15.04
C ARG A 18 -41.08 2.64 15.79
N LYS A 19 -41.13 3.02 17.07
CA LYS A 19 -39.92 3.13 17.91
C LYS A 19 -39.25 1.77 18.13
N ILE A 20 -40.01 0.72 18.42
CA ILE A 20 -39.47 -0.63 18.64
C ILE A 20 -38.81 -1.18 17.36
N VAL A 21 -39.46 -0.99 16.20
CA VAL A 21 -38.88 -1.38 14.90
C VAL A 21 -37.60 -0.60 14.62
N GLY A 22 -37.58 0.72 14.89
CA GLY A 22 -36.38 1.53 14.73
C GLY A 22 -35.22 1.08 15.63
N ILE A 23 -35.49 0.76 16.90
CA ILE A 23 -34.49 0.24 17.83
C ILE A 23 -33.97 -1.13 17.38
N SER A 24 -34.87 -2.03 16.96
CA SER A 24 -34.50 -3.35 16.45
C SER A 24 -33.60 -3.27 15.21
N LEU A 25 -33.95 -2.41 14.25
CA LEU A 25 -33.16 -2.19 13.05
C LEU A 25 -31.79 -1.59 13.38
N PHE A 26 -31.72 -0.62 14.30
CA PHE A 26 -30.47 -0.04 14.76
C PHE A 26 -29.57 -1.08 15.43
N LEU A 27 -30.13 -1.92 16.28
CA LEU A 27 -29.38 -2.98 16.97
C LEU A 27 -28.87 -4.03 15.98
N ALA A 28 -29.71 -4.45 15.03
CA ALA A 28 -29.32 -5.37 13.97
C ALA A 28 -28.18 -4.81 13.10
N PHE A 29 -28.28 -3.53 12.73
CA PHE A 29 -27.23 -2.84 11.98
C PHE A 29 -25.92 -2.77 12.77
N PHE A 30 -25.99 -2.39 14.04
CA PHE A 30 -24.83 -2.31 14.91
C PHE A 30 -24.16 -3.68 15.09
N LEU A 31 -24.94 -4.74 15.30
CA LEU A 31 -24.43 -6.11 15.41
C LEU A 31 -23.74 -6.58 14.11
N LEU A 32 -24.32 -6.28 12.95
CA LEU A 32 -23.71 -6.60 11.66
C LEU A 32 -22.34 -5.90 11.49
N PHE A 33 -22.27 -4.60 11.79
CA PHE A 33 -21.02 -3.85 11.70
C PHE A 33 -20.00 -4.28 12.75
N ALA A 34 -20.42 -4.63 13.96
CA ALA A 34 -19.54 -5.18 14.98
C ALA A 34 -18.97 -6.54 14.55
N PHE A 35 -19.78 -7.41 13.96
CA PHE A 35 -19.34 -8.70 13.41
C PHE A 35 -18.33 -8.52 12.26
N LEU A 36 -18.61 -7.62 11.32
CA LEU A 36 -17.66 -7.30 10.24
C LEU A 36 -16.37 -6.68 10.79
N GLY A 37 -16.49 -5.72 11.71
CA GLY A 37 -15.36 -5.03 12.32
C GLY A 37 -14.45 -5.99 13.10
N THR A 38 -15.01 -6.85 13.94
CA THR A 38 -14.26 -7.89 14.66
C THR A 38 -13.57 -8.85 13.70
N ARG A 39 -14.25 -9.29 12.63
CA ARG A 39 -13.63 -10.14 11.61
C ARG A 39 -12.43 -9.47 10.94
N LEU A 40 -12.55 -8.19 10.57
CA LEU A 40 -11.48 -7.41 9.97
C LEU A 40 -10.30 -7.21 10.94
N LEU A 41 -10.59 -6.92 12.22
CA LEU A 41 -9.57 -6.78 13.26
C LEU A 41 -8.79 -8.08 13.47
N VAL A 42 -9.47 -9.23 13.53
CA VAL A 42 -8.81 -10.54 13.65
C VAL A 42 -7.87 -10.80 12.48
N ILE A 43 -8.27 -10.44 11.25
CA ILE A 43 -7.44 -10.59 10.06
C ILE A 43 -6.23 -9.63 10.10
N ALA A 44 -6.45 -8.36 10.46
CA ALA A 44 -5.41 -7.34 10.52
C ALA A 44 -4.34 -7.64 11.59
N VAL A 45 -4.76 -8.08 12.78
CA VAL A 45 -3.86 -8.42 13.90
C VAL A 45 -3.22 -9.79 13.68
N GLY A 46 -4.02 -10.79 13.28
CA GLY A 46 -3.57 -12.16 13.10
C GLY A 46 -2.56 -12.34 11.97
N LYS A 47 -2.49 -11.38 11.03
CA LYS A 47 -1.55 -11.34 9.89
C LYS A 47 -1.54 -12.60 9.01
N ASN A 48 -2.45 -13.54 9.26
CA ASN A 48 -2.56 -14.85 8.65
C ASN A 48 -4.04 -15.12 8.35
N VAL A 49 -4.34 -15.50 7.11
CA VAL A 49 -5.68 -15.93 6.70
C VAL A 49 -5.53 -17.21 5.91
N LYS A 50 -6.26 -18.27 6.31
CA LYS A 50 -6.23 -19.58 5.63
C LYS A 50 -4.80 -20.10 5.41
N ASN A 51 -3.96 -20.08 6.45
CA ASN A 51 -2.55 -20.52 6.41
C ASN A 51 -1.63 -19.72 5.44
N VAL A 52 -2.05 -18.52 5.03
CA VAL A 52 -1.21 -17.61 4.24
C VAL A 52 -0.89 -16.39 5.08
N ASN A 53 0.40 -16.18 5.34
CA ASN A 53 0.90 -14.96 5.97
C ASN A 53 0.76 -13.80 4.97
N LEU A 54 -0.02 -12.80 5.36
CA LEU A 54 -0.32 -11.63 4.55
C LEU A 54 0.90 -10.73 4.38
N ASN A 55 1.83 -10.71 5.34
CA ASN A 55 3.08 -9.97 5.22
C ASN A 55 3.97 -10.61 4.17
N ASP A 56 4.18 -11.93 4.22
CA ASP A 56 5.00 -12.65 3.23
C ASP A 56 4.42 -12.50 1.82
N ARG A 57 3.09 -12.44 1.70
CA ARG A 57 2.41 -12.23 0.42
C ARG A 57 2.54 -10.80 -0.09
N ALA A 58 2.43 -9.80 0.80
CA ALA A 58 2.68 -8.41 0.47
C ALA A 58 4.15 -8.20 0.09
N GLU A 59 5.08 -8.81 0.84
CA GLU A 59 6.50 -8.82 0.52
C GLU A 59 6.74 -9.46 -0.84
N LYS A 60 6.17 -10.63 -1.16
CA LYS A 60 6.28 -11.21 -2.52
C LYS A 60 5.66 -10.34 -3.63
N LEU A 61 4.64 -9.53 -3.33
CA LEU A 61 4.02 -8.63 -4.30
C LEU A 61 4.88 -7.39 -4.58
N TYR A 62 5.55 -6.85 -3.55
CA TYR A 62 6.31 -5.59 -3.65
C TYR A 62 7.83 -5.78 -3.72
N THR A 63 8.34 -6.93 -3.33
CA THR A 63 9.72 -7.35 -3.54
C THR A 63 9.85 -7.83 -4.98
N GLN A 64 10.61 -7.09 -5.79
CA GLN A 64 11.02 -7.58 -7.10
C GLN A 64 11.64 -8.97 -6.91
N THR A 65 11.04 -9.99 -7.52
CA THR A 65 11.59 -11.33 -7.56
C THR A 65 13.02 -11.26 -8.07
N GLN A 66 13.99 -11.38 -7.16
CA GLN A 66 15.39 -11.53 -7.56
C GLN A 66 15.55 -12.96 -8.03
N THR A 67 15.32 -13.19 -9.32
CA THR A 67 15.72 -14.45 -9.93
C THR A 67 17.22 -14.57 -9.76
N LEU A 68 17.68 -15.53 -8.95
CA LEU A 68 19.07 -15.93 -8.87
C LEU A 68 19.49 -16.44 -10.25
N LYS A 69 20.03 -15.54 -11.07
CA LYS A 69 20.58 -15.87 -12.38
C LYS A 69 21.89 -16.61 -12.15
N ALA A 70 22.05 -17.76 -12.80
CA ALA A 70 23.34 -18.41 -12.90
C ALA A 70 24.33 -17.46 -13.60
N ARG A 71 25.57 -17.41 -13.12
CA ARG A 71 26.65 -16.67 -13.78
C ARG A 71 27.09 -17.44 -15.03
N ARG A 72 27.20 -16.77 -16.18
CA ARG A 72 27.84 -17.34 -17.37
C ARG A 72 29.34 -17.46 -17.15
N GLY A 73 29.97 -18.41 -17.84
CA GLY A 73 31.43 -18.51 -17.90
C GLY A 73 32.03 -17.35 -18.70
N SER A 74 33.25 -16.95 -18.33
CA SER A 74 34.03 -15.96 -19.09
C SER A 74 34.58 -16.59 -20.38
N ILE A 75 34.63 -15.81 -21.46
CA ILE A 75 35.31 -16.18 -22.71
C ILE A 75 36.71 -15.61 -22.69
N TYR A 76 37.71 -16.43 -23.01
CA TYR A 76 39.13 -16.06 -22.99
C TYR A 76 39.75 -16.03 -24.40
N ASP A 77 40.74 -15.18 -24.61
CA ASP A 77 41.63 -15.25 -25.77
C ASP A 77 42.65 -16.41 -25.64
N ALA A 78 43.50 -16.60 -26.66
CA ALA A 78 44.52 -17.65 -26.66
C ALA A 78 45.59 -17.50 -25.55
N ASN A 79 45.73 -16.30 -24.98
CA ASN A 79 46.67 -15.98 -23.90
C ASN A 79 46.01 -16.08 -22.51
N GLY A 80 44.72 -16.40 -22.43
CA GLY A 80 43.97 -16.49 -21.18
C GLY A 80 43.45 -15.15 -20.66
N ASN A 81 43.40 -14.10 -21.47
CA ASN A 81 42.78 -12.83 -21.08
C ASN A 81 41.27 -12.89 -21.31
N PRO A 82 40.43 -12.48 -20.34
CA PRO A 82 38.98 -12.46 -20.52
C PRO A 82 38.57 -11.39 -21.54
N ILE A 83 37.83 -11.80 -22.57
CA ILE A 83 37.27 -10.90 -23.60
C ILE A 83 35.74 -10.72 -23.45
N ALA A 84 35.09 -11.56 -22.66
CA ALA A 84 33.70 -11.39 -22.26
C ALA A 84 33.46 -11.99 -20.88
N GLU A 85 32.85 -11.23 -19.99
CA GLU A 85 32.53 -11.63 -18.62
C GLU A 85 31.11 -11.18 -18.25
N ASP A 86 30.47 -11.92 -17.34
CA ASP A 86 29.22 -11.48 -16.73
C ASP A 86 29.51 -10.43 -15.65
N THR A 87 28.90 -9.25 -15.77
CA THR A 87 28.98 -8.20 -14.75
C THR A 87 27.61 -7.88 -14.15
N SER A 88 27.60 -7.46 -12.90
CA SER A 88 26.38 -7.03 -12.22
C SER A 88 26.12 -5.55 -12.54
N THR A 89 25.02 -5.28 -13.24
CA THR A 89 24.56 -3.92 -13.53
C THR A 89 23.46 -3.50 -12.57
N TYR A 90 23.47 -2.23 -12.15
CA TYR A 90 22.43 -1.67 -11.30
C TYR A 90 21.65 -0.58 -12.05
N SER A 91 20.33 -0.60 -11.88
CA SER A 91 19.44 0.47 -12.36
C SER A 91 19.07 1.37 -11.20
N LEU A 92 19.27 2.67 -11.36
CA LEU A 92 18.89 3.69 -10.38
C LEU A 92 17.56 4.32 -10.77
N TYR A 93 16.63 4.46 -9.81
CA TYR A 93 15.40 5.23 -9.97
C TYR A 93 15.28 6.29 -8.87
N ALA A 94 14.54 7.37 -9.16
CA ALA A 94 14.27 8.46 -8.23
C ALA A 94 12.77 8.67 -8.11
N VAL A 95 12.24 8.56 -6.88
CA VAL A 95 10.82 8.82 -6.59
C VAL A 95 10.60 10.32 -6.47
N LEU A 96 9.68 10.87 -7.27
CA LEU A 96 9.38 12.32 -7.30
C LEU A 96 8.03 12.67 -6.65
N ASP A 97 7.14 11.69 -6.50
CA ASP A 97 5.81 11.91 -5.94
C ASP A 97 5.88 12.21 -4.43
N LYS A 98 5.34 13.36 -4.04
CA LYS A 98 5.32 13.84 -2.64
C LYS A 98 4.38 13.04 -1.74
N SER A 99 3.49 12.24 -2.33
CA SER A 99 2.59 11.34 -1.60
C SER A 99 3.35 10.19 -0.92
N GLN A 100 4.54 9.83 -1.44
CA GLN A 100 5.33 8.70 -0.98
C GLN A 100 6.01 9.03 0.34
N ARG A 101 5.40 8.57 1.44
CA ARG A 101 5.86 8.79 2.81
C ARG A 101 5.87 7.48 3.58
N SER A 102 6.80 7.37 4.52
CA SER A 102 6.84 6.28 5.50
C SER A 102 5.63 6.37 6.45
N LEU A 103 5.34 5.27 7.16
CA LEU A 103 4.35 5.21 8.25
C LEU A 103 4.60 6.27 9.34
N THR A 104 5.86 6.66 9.53
CA THR A 104 6.27 7.71 10.48
C THR A 104 6.27 9.12 9.87
N GLY A 105 5.75 9.29 8.65
CA GLY A 105 5.67 10.57 7.95
C GLY A 105 6.96 11.04 7.28
N LYS A 106 8.06 10.28 7.38
CA LYS A 106 9.34 10.58 6.72
C LYS A 106 9.19 10.55 5.19
N PRO A 107 9.71 11.55 4.45
CA PRO A 107 9.65 11.57 3.00
C PRO A 107 10.46 10.42 2.38
N LEU A 108 9.86 9.69 1.44
CA LEU A 108 10.50 8.64 0.64
C LEU A 108 10.70 9.06 -0.83
N TYR A 109 10.69 10.37 -1.08
CA TYR A 109 10.89 10.99 -2.39
C TYR A 109 12.06 11.99 -2.37
N VAL A 110 12.49 12.43 -3.54
CA VAL A 110 13.55 13.43 -3.68
C VAL A 110 13.09 14.80 -3.15
N VAL A 111 13.56 15.16 -1.96
CA VAL A 111 13.23 16.45 -1.31
C VAL A 111 13.97 17.62 -1.95
N ASN A 112 15.30 17.52 -2.09
CA ASN A 112 16.14 18.58 -2.66
C ASN A 112 16.74 18.13 -3.98
N LYS A 113 16.11 18.53 -5.09
CA LYS A 113 16.53 18.17 -6.45
C LYS A 113 17.92 18.70 -6.80
N ASN A 114 18.28 19.91 -6.37
CA ASN A 114 19.59 20.51 -6.64
C ASN A 114 20.74 19.76 -5.97
N LYS A 115 20.59 19.44 -4.68
CA LYS A 115 21.57 18.64 -3.92
C LYS A 115 21.68 17.24 -4.53
N THR A 116 20.54 16.61 -4.82
CA THR A 116 20.49 15.27 -5.42
C THR A 116 21.19 15.25 -6.79
N ALA A 117 20.89 16.20 -7.67
CA ALA A 117 21.54 16.32 -8.97
C ALA A 117 23.07 16.50 -8.85
N SER A 118 23.54 17.24 -7.84
CA SER A 118 24.98 17.43 -7.60
C SER A 118 25.67 16.15 -7.15
N VAL A 119 25.02 15.35 -6.30
CA VAL A 119 25.54 14.06 -5.85
C VAL A 119 25.52 13.04 -6.98
N LEU A 120 24.44 12.98 -7.76
CA LEU A 120 24.35 12.10 -8.93
C LEU A 120 25.44 12.40 -9.95
N ALA A 121 25.71 13.67 -10.25
CA ALA A 121 26.77 14.06 -11.18
C ALA A 121 28.19 13.76 -10.68
N LYS A 122 28.39 13.53 -9.38
CA LYS A 122 29.69 13.15 -8.81
C LYS A 122 30.00 11.67 -9.06
N TYR A 123 28.99 10.80 -9.04
CA TYR A 123 29.16 9.36 -9.08
C TYR A 123 28.67 8.70 -10.38
N LEU A 124 27.87 9.41 -11.18
CA LEU A 124 27.37 8.93 -12.45
C LEU A 124 27.94 9.78 -13.59
N PRO A 125 28.15 9.19 -14.79
CA PRO A 125 28.66 9.90 -15.97
C PRO A 125 27.57 10.78 -16.62
N ILE A 126 26.94 11.65 -15.84
CA ILE A 126 25.93 12.63 -16.28
C ILE A 126 26.22 14.00 -15.69
N THR A 127 25.93 15.06 -16.45
CA THR A 127 26.10 16.42 -15.94
C THR A 127 25.04 16.77 -14.90
N LYS A 128 25.37 17.65 -13.94
CA LYS A 128 24.39 18.18 -12.96
C LYS A 128 23.16 18.78 -13.64
N LYS A 129 23.35 19.50 -14.75
CA LYS A 129 22.25 20.07 -15.55
C LYS A 129 21.32 18.99 -16.11
N LYS A 130 21.88 17.91 -16.65
CA LYS A 130 21.12 16.75 -17.15
C LYS A 130 20.37 16.05 -16.01
N ALA A 131 21.04 15.79 -14.89
CA ALA A 131 20.43 15.18 -13.71
C ALA A 131 19.26 16.04 -13.17
N LEU A 132 19.45 17.35 -13.07
CA LEU A 132 18.40 18.27 -12.60
C LEU A 132 17.20 18.31 -13.54
N LYS A 133 17.43 18.28 -14.87
CA LYS A 133 16.36 18.18 -15.87
C LYS A 133 15.53 16.90 -15.71
N ILE A 134 16.19 15.76 -15.43
CA ILE A 134 15.49 14.48 -15.20
C ILE A 134 14.66 14.51 -13.91
N LEU A 135 15.18 15.13 -12.84
CA LEU A 135 14.48 15.23 -11.56
C LEU A 135 13.33 16.26 -11.58
N SER A 136 13.29 17.14 -12.59
CA SER A 136 12.25 18.15 -12.80
C SER A 136 11.59 17.97 -14.17
N PRO A 137 10.79 16.90 -14.32
CA PRO A 137 9.98 16.69 -15.51
C PRO A 137 8.90 17.77 -15.67
#